data_AF-A0A418X233-F1
#
_entry.id   AF-A0A418X233-F1
#
_cell.length_a   1.000
_cell.length_b   1.000
_cell.length_c   1.000
_cell.angle_alpha   90.00
_cell.angle_beta   90.00
_cell.angle_gamma   90.00
#
_symmetry.space_group_name_H-M   'P 1'
#
loop_
_entity.id
_entity.type
_entity.pdbx_description
1 polymer ?
#
loop_
_entity_poly.entity_id
_entity_poly.type
_entity_poly.pdbx_seq_one_letter_code
_entity_poly.pdbx_strand_id
1 'polypeptide(L)' 'MADEIDLAQDREEIARVDAIRRATKPLEPGMPGECDLCGEWSGRLVRGACAPCRDKWRLP' A
#
# COMPACT_ATOMS: atom_id res chain seq x y z
N MET A 1 -13.67 28.52 -23.77
CA MET A 1 -13.08 27.73 -24.88
C MET A 1 -11.91 27.04 -24.24
N ALA A 2 -11.85 25.71 -24.27
CA ALA A 2 -10.72 25.00 -23.72
C ALA A 2 -9.52 25.19 -24.67
N ASP A 3 -8.40 25.64 -24.15
CA ASP A 3 -7.16 25.75 -24.91
C ASP A 3 -6.35 24.44 -24.86
N GLU A 4 -5.16 24.44 -25.46
CA GLU A 4 -4.29 23.26 -25.47
C GLU A 4 -3.80 22.88 -24.06
N ILE A 5 -3.67 23.87 -23.17
CA ILE A 5 -3.24 23.66 -21.80
C ILE A 5 -4.35 22.96 -21.02
N ASP A 6 -5.59 23.42 -21.16
CA ASP A 6 -6.76 22.80 -20.54
C ASP A 6 -6.86 21.30 -20.93
N LEU A 7 -6.71 21.00 -22.23
CA LEU A 7 -6.74 19.61 -22.73
C LEU A 7 -5.57 18.76 -22.24
N ALA A 8 -4.39 19.35 -22.05
CA ALA A 8 -3.23 18.65 -21.52
C ALA A 8 -3.43 18.31 -20.03
N GLN A 9 -3.97 19.24 -19.25
CA GLN A 9 -4.23 19.04 -17.82
C GLN A 9 -5.28 17.95 -17.59
N ASP A 10 -6.36 17.93 -18.37
CA ASP A 10 -7.38 16.88 -18.29
C ASP A 10 -6.78 15.47 -18.54
N ARG A 11 -5.87 15.35 -19.50
CA ARG A 11 -5.19 14.09 -19.82
C ARG A 11 -4.26 13.66 -18.68
N GLU A 12 -3.53 14.60 -18.09
CA GLU A 12 -2.68 14.32 -16.93
C GLU A 12 -3.49 13.86 -15.72
N GLU A 13 -4.63 14.49 -15.46
CA GLU A 13 -5.50 14.10 -14.35
C GLU A 13 -6.03 12.67 -14.53
N ILE A 14 -6.55 12.34 -15.72
CA ILE A 14 -7.03 10.99 -16.04
C ILE A 14 -5.91 9.97 -15.85
N ALA A 15 -4.73 10.21 -16.43
CA ALA A 15 -3.59 9.31 -16.33
C ALA A 15 -3.12 9.14 -14.88
N ARG A 16 -3.12 10.21 -14.09
CA ARG A 16 -2.74 10.19 -12.68
C ARG A 16 -3.72 9.37 -11.85
N VAL A 17 -5.03 9.57 -12.02
CA VAL A 17 -6.05 8.81 -11.28
C VAL A 17 -5.96 7.33 -11.62
N ASP A 18 -5.79 6.99 -12.89
CA ASP A 18 -5.64 5.59 -13.32
C ASP A 18 -4.37 4.95 -12.78
N ALA A 19 -3.25 5.68 -12.75
CA ALA A 19 -2.01 5.20 -12.15
C ALA A 19 -2.16 4.92 -10.66
N ILE A 20 -2.82 5.82 -9.90
CA ILE A 20 -3.10 5.63 -8.47
C ILE A 20 -3.97 4.39 -8.26
N ARG A 21 -5.03 4.23 -9.05
CA ARG A 21 -5.94 3.07 -8.96
C ARG A 21 -5.22 1.76 -9.21
N ARG A 22 -4.34 1.70 -10.23
CA ARG A 22 -3.55 0.50 -10.56
C ARG A 22 -2.48 0.19 -9.50
N ALA A 23 -1.89 1.22 -8.89
CA ALA A 23 -0.86 1.05 -7.86
C ALA A 23 -1.44 0.67 -6.49
N THR A 24 -2.70 1.00 -6.24
CA THR A 24 -3.38 0.68 -4.98
C THR A 24 -3.65 -0.82 -4.89
N LYS A 25 -2.84 -1.53 -4.11
CA LYS A 25 -3.10 -2.92 -3.72
C LYS A 25 -3.86 -2.95 -2.40
N PRO A 26 -4.87 -3.82 -2.24
CA PRO A 26 -5.50 -4.02 -0.94
C PRO A 26 -4.45 -4.50 0.06
N LEU A 27 -4.28 -3.73 1.14
CA LEU A 27 -3.45 -4.14 2.27
C LEU A 27 -4.19 -5.20 3.06
N GLU A 28 -3.56 -6.34 3.33
CA GLU A 28 -4.15 -7.33 4.25
C GLU A 28 -4.39 -6.67 5.61
N PRO A 29 -5.59 -6.81 6.20
CA PRO A 29 -5.86 -6.32 7.54
C PRO A 29 -4.93 -7.03 8.51
N GLY A 30 -4.30 -6.28 9.40
CA GLY A 30 -3.49 -6.88 10.45
C GLY A 30 -4.28 -7.05 11.74
N MET A 31 -3.86 -7.99 12.57
CA MET A 31 -4.40 -8.21 13.90
C MET A 31 -3.39 -7.76 14.96
N PRO A 32 -3.82 -7.15 16.08
CA PRO A 32 -2.92 -6.88 17.20
C PRO A 32 -2.58 -8.19 17.94
N GLY A 33 -1.34 -8.33 18.40
CA GLY A 33 -0.90 -9.51 19.13
C GLY A 33 0.61 -9.65 19.23
N GLU A 34 1.05 -10.83 19.64
CA GLU A 34 2.46 -11.22 19.69
C GLU A 34 2.93 -11.83 18.36
N CYS A 35 4.12 -11.45 17.89
CA CYS A 35 4.69 -11.93 16.63
C CYS A 35 5.23 -13.36 16.75
N ASP A 36 4.83 -14.25 15.85
CA ASP A 36 5.25 -15.66 15.84
C ASP A 36 6.75 -15.88 15.61
N LEU A 37 7.46 -14.87 15.09
CA LEU A 37 8.87 -14.98 14.70
C LEU A 37 9.83 -14.40 15.73
N CYS A 38 9.43 -13.35 16.44
CA CYS A 38 10.31 -12.64 17.37
C CYS A 38 9.75 -12.51 18.79
N GLY A 39 8.48 -12.89 19.04
CA GLY A 39 7.84 -12.78 20.36
C GLY A 39 7.55 -11.34 20.81
N GLU A 40 7.71 -10.35 19.92
CA GLU A 40 7.37 -8.97 20.26
C GLU A 40 5.91 -8.66 19.94
N TRP A 41 5.26 -7.89 20.81
CA TRP A 41 3.92 -7.40 20.57
C TRP A 41 3.91 -6.35 19.46
N SER A 42 2.96 -6.46 18.54
CA SER A 42 2.73 -5.48 17.49
C SER A 42 1.23 -5.19 17.35
N GLY A 43 0.89 -3.92 17.17
CA GLY A 43 -0.48 -3.52 16.88
C GLY A 43 -0.99 -3.98 15.51
N ARG A 44 -0.10 -4.41 14.60
CA ARG A 44 -0.46 -4.88 13.26
C ARG A 44 0.43 -6.07 12.82
N LEU A 45 -0.02 -7.28 13.13
CA LEU A 45 0.51 -8.51 12.58
C LEU A 45 -0.22 -8.86 11.29
N VAL A 46 0.54 -9.13 10.23
CA VAL A 46 -0.01 -9.71 8.99
C VAL A 46 0.45 -11.14 8.95
N ARG A 47 -0.49 -12.10 8.94
CA ARG A 47 -0.21 -13.54 8.98
C ARG A 47 0.71 -13.94 10.15
N GLY A 48 0.49 -13.36 11.33
CA GLY A 48 1.29 -13.66 12.54
C GLY A 48 2.66 -12.97 12.62
N ALA A 49 3.07 -12.24 11.58
CA ALA A 49 4.39 -11.59 11.54
C ALA A 49 4.29 -10.05 11.61
N CYS A 50 5.12 -9.46 12.48
CA CYS A 50 5.31 -8.02 12.57
C CYS A 50 6.06 -7.48 11.34
N ALA A 51 5.88 -6.18 11.04
CA ALA A 51 6.51 -5.51 9.90
C ALA A 51 8.04 -5.77 9.76
N PRO A 52 8.88 -5.59 10.81
CA PRO A 52 10.31 -5.81 10.67
C PRO A 52 10.67 -7.27 10.37
N CYS A 53 9.91 -8.24 10.90
CA CYS A 53 10.11 -9.64 10.57
C CYS A 53 9.72 -9.94 9.12
N ARG A 54 8.60 -9.41 8.63
CA ARG A 54 8.20 -9.62 7.22
C ARG A 54 9.23 -9.04 6.26
N ASP A 55 9.74 -7.85 6.53
CA ASP A 55 10.75 -7.20 5.68
C ASP A 55 12.08 -7.97 5.70
N LYS A 56 12.50 -8.44 6.89
CA LYS A 56 13.73 -9.22 7.06
C LYS A 56 13.67 -10.56 6.33
N TRP A 57 12.54 -11.26 6.41
CA TRP A 57 12.36 -12.61 5.87
C TRP A 57 11.69 -12.62 4.48
N ARG A 58 11.38 -11.44 3.92
CA ARG A 58 10.64 -11.27 2.65
C ARG A 58 9.34 -12.06 2.61
N LEU A 59 8.61 -12.04 3.72
CA LEU A 59 7.27 -12.64 3.81
C LEU A 59 6.28 -11.79 2.99
N PRO A 60 5.23 -12.43 2.44
CA PRO A 60 4.19 -11.74 1.67
C PRO A 60 3.47 -10.64 2.47
#